data_AF-A0A6N7M3E8-F1
#
_entry.id   AF-A0A6N7M3E8-F1
#
_cell.length_a   1.000
_cell.length_b   1.000
_cell.length_c   1.000
_cell.angle_alpha   90.00
_cell.angle_beta   90.00
_cell.angle_gamma   90.00
#
_symmetry.space_group_name_H-M   'P 1'
#
loop_
_entity.id
_entity.type
_entity.pdbx_description
1 polymer ?
#
loop_
_entity_poly.entity_id
_entity_poly.type
_entity_poly.pdbx_seq_one_letter_code
_entity_poly.pdbx_strand_id
1 'polypeptide(L)'
;MKSLFFHTFVAFMAALAVFVLIIAGILFWGYNRSIAEWNREKQSGIEEYARAVITSQSPESIDFSIPADIPLFVYDAGRNLLFSNRGSGRRRQTESYGQELIPVIADGKIIGYYYSGILHFRDDRANARFLNSMGRIIGIGFFVSFLIALLFALFFSRSLSSPAASVARGLDRIAGGNLDLNIPERGAEEI
;
A
#
# COMPACT_ATOMS: atom_id res chain seq x y z
N MET A 1 24.54 -4.20 35.08
CA MET A 1 23.71 -5.39 34.82
C MET A 1 22.51 -4.97 33.96
N LYS A 2 22.44 -5.39 32.69
CA LYS A 2 21.23 -5.15 31.89
C LYS A 2 20.15 -6.10 32.39
N SER A 3 19.17 -5.57 33.10
CA SER A 3 18.04 -6.32 33.68
C SER A 3 17.40 -7.23 32.64
N LEU A 4 16.93 -8.41 33.07
CA LEU A 4 16.17 -9.36 32.24
C LEU A 4 15.01 -8.66 31.52
N PHE A 5 14.42 -7.66 32.16
CA PHE A 5 13.42 -6.74 31.60
C PHE A 5 13.88 -6.04 30.31
N PHE A 6 15.11 -5.54 30.25
CA PHE A 6 15.63 -4.87 29.06
C PHE A 6 15.74 -5.84 27.88
N HIS A 7 16.12 -7.10 28.14
CA HIS A 7 16.19 -8.12 27.11
C HIS A 7 14.80 -8.49 26.59
N THR A 8 13.81 -8.68 27.48
CA THR A 8 12.43 -8.96 27.07
C THR A 8 11.80 -7.79 26.30
N PHE A 9 12.05 -6.55 26.75
CA PHE A 9 11.59 -5.35 26.05
C PHE A 9 12.20 -5.22 24.66
N VAL A 10 13.52 -5.40 24.52
CA VAL A 10 14.20 -5.36 23.21
C VAL A 10 13.70 -6.50 22.31
N ALA A 11 13.50 -7.71 22.84
CA ALA A 11 12.96 -8.83 22.08
C ALA A 11 11.53 -8.53 21.57
N PHE A 12 10.67 -7.94 22.41
CA PHE A 12 9.33 -7.55 22.02
C PHE A 12 9.33 -6.44 20.95
N MET A 13 10.17 -5.41 21.13
CA MET A 13 10.32 -4.34 20.14
C MET A 13 10.87 -4.85 18.80
N ALA A 14 11.82 -5.78 18.83
CA ALA A 14 12.35 -6.43 17.63
C ALA A 14 11.27 -7.26 16.92
N ALA A 15 10.50 -8.06 17.67
CA ALA A 15 9.38 -8.83 17.11
C ALA A 15 8.32 -7.91 16.47
N LEU A 16 7.98 -6.80 17.13
CA LEU A 16 7.05 -5.80 16.58
C LEU A 16 7.60 -5.17 15.29
N ALA A 17 8.88 -4.80 15.27
CA ALA A 17 9.51 -4.23 14.08
C ALA A 17 9.49 -5.22 12.90
N VAL A 18 9.82 -6.49 13.16
CA VAL A 18 9.75 -7.56 12.15
C VAL A 18 8.32 -7.72 11.63
N PHE A 19 7.32 -7.73 12.51
CA PHE A 19 5.92 -7.83 12.12
C PHE A 19 5.47 -6.66 11.23
N VAL A 20 5.84 -5.42 11.60
CA VAL A 20 5.55 -4.22 10.79
C VAL A 20 6.21 -4.31 9.41
N LEU A 21 7.46 -4.77 9.34
CA LEU A 21 8.18 -4.95 8.08
C LEU A 21 7.51 -6.01 7.18
N ILE A 22 7.05 -7.11 7.75
CA ILE A 22 6.32 -8.15 7.02
C ILE A 22 5.02 -7.57 6.43
N ILE A 23 4.22 -6.87 7.24
CA ILE A 23 2.98 -6.25 6.77
C ILE A 23 3.27 -5.24 5.65
N ALA A 24 4.27 -4.36 5.86
CA ALA A 24 4.66 -3.37 4.86
C ALA A 24 5.10 -4.04 3.55
N GLY A 25 5.87 -5.13 3.62
CA GLY A 25 6.31 -5.90 2.47
C GLY A 25 5.14 -6.52 1.70
N ILE A 26 4.19 -7.15 2.40
CA ILE A 26 2.98 -7.74 1.79
C ILE A 26 2.14 -6.67 1.10
N LEU A 27 1.93 -5.52 1.77
CA LEU A 27 1.16 -4.42 1.20
C LEU A 27 1.84 -3.80 -0.02
N PHE A 28 3.16 -3.62 0.03
CA PHE A 28 3.94 -3.11 -1.10
C PHE A 28 3.87 -4.05 -2.29
N TRP A 29 4.02 -5.36 -2.06
CA TRP A 29 3.89 -6.37 -3.10
C TRP A 29 2.47 -6.42 -3.69
N GLY A 30 1.45 -6.41 -2.83
CA GLY A 30 0.05 -6.37 -3.25
C GLY A 30 -0.28 -5.13 -4.09
N TYR A 31 0.19 -3.96 -3.66
CA TYR A 31 0.02 -2.71 -4.40
C TYR A 31 0.64 -2.77 -5.80
N ASN A 32 1.88 -3.22 -5.91
CA ASN A 32 2.57 -3.33 -7.21
C ASN A 32 1.88 -4.35 -8.11
N ARG A 33 1.42 -5.48 -7.55
CA ARG A 33 0.67 -6.48 -8.29
C ARG A 33 -0.66 -5.93 -8.80
N SER A 34 -1.42 -5.23 -7.96
CA SER A 34 -2.68 -4.60 -8.35
C SER A 34 -2.50 -3.56 -9.44
N ILE A 35 -1.42 -2.76 -9.42
CA ILE A 35 -1.11 -1.83 -10.50
C ILE A 35 -0.85 -2.57 -11.81
N ALA A 36 -0.03 -3.63 -11.76
CA ALA A 36 0.34 -4.39 -12.94
C ALA A 36 -0.87 -5.09 -13.58
N GLU A 37 -1.74 -5.69 -12.77
CA GLU A 37 -2.98 -6.32 -13.23
C GLU A 37 -3.97 -5.28 -13.77
N TRP A 38 -4.19 -4.17 -13.05
CA TRP A 38 -5.08 -3.09 -13.50
C TRP A 38 -4.61 -2.46 -14.81
N ASN A 39 -3.31 -2.18 -14.95
CA ASN A 39 -2.74 -1.64 -16.18
C ASN A 39 -2.96 -2.61 -17.36
N ARG A 40 -2.74 -3.92 -17.14
CA ARG A 40 -2.93 -4.94 -18.17
C ARG A 40 -4.39 -5.01 -18.63
N GLU A 41 -5.33 -5.04 -17.69
CA GLU A 41 -6.77 -5.09 -17.98
C GLU A 41 -7.27 -3.82 -18.69
N LYS A 42 -6.82 -2.65 -18.24
CA LYS A 42 -7.17 -1.39 -18.91
C LYS A 42 -6.58 -1.29 -20.30
N GLN A 43 -5.33 -1.71 -20.49
CA GLN A 43 -4.68 -1.69 -21.79
C GLN A 43 -5.35 -2.63 -22.78
N SER A 44 -5.72 -3.85 -22.35
CA SER A 44 -6.44 -4.79 -23.21
C SER A 44 -7.82 -4.25 -23.62
N GLY A 45 -8.58 -3.67 -22.68
CA GLY A 45 -9.89 -3.08 -22.99
C GLY A 45 -9.80 -1.88 -23.93
N ILE A 46 -8.75 -1.06 -23.82
CA ILE A 46 -8.52 0.07 -24.73
C ILE A 46 -8.14 -0.43 -26.13
N GLU A 47 -7.27 -1.43 -26.23
CA GLU A 47 -6.88 -1.99 -27.52
C GLU A 47 -8.06 -2.65 -28.22
N GLU A 48 -8.87 -3.42 -27.49
CA GLU A 48 -10.09 -4.04 -28.02
C GLU A 48 -11.09 -3.00 -28.51
N TYR A 49 -11.28 -1.92 -27.76
CA TYR A 49 -12.09 -0.78 -28.20
C TYR A 49 -11.53 -0.13 -29.47
N ALA A 50 -10.23 0.15 -29.50
CA ALA A 50 -9.58 0.75 -30.67
C ALA A 50 -9.74 -0.13 -31.91
N ARG A 51 -9.57 -1.46 -31.76
CA ARG A 51 -9.81 -2.44 -32.81
C ARG A 51 -11.27 -2.41 -33.29
N ALA A 52 -12.23 -2.37 -32.37
CA ALA A 52 -13.64 -2.27 -32.71
C ALA A 52 -13.96 -0.97 -33.47
N VAL A 53 -13.44 0.19 -33.05
CA VAL A 53 -13.62 1.45 -33.76
C VAL A 53 -13.05 1.39 -35.19
N ILE A 54 -11.85 0.84 -35.35
CA ILE A 54 -11.21 0.71 -36.67
C ILE A 54 -12.00 -0.22 -37.59
N THR A 55 -12.53 -1.33 -37.04
CA THR A 55 -13.19 -2.38 -37.83
C THR A 55 -14.65 -2.05 -38.14
N SER A 56 -15.39 -1.50 -37.17
CA SER A 56 -16.83 -1.30 -37.26
C SER A 56 -17.24 0.01 -37.95
N GLN A 57 -16.30 0.95 -38.16
CA GLN A 57 -16.51 2.30 -38.74
C GLN A 57 -17.59 3.18 -38.07
N SER A 58 -18.36 2.67 -37.11
CA SER A 58 -19.40 3.37 -36.36
C SER A 58 -19.20 3.19 -34.84
N PRO A 59 -18.83 4.26 -34.10
CA PRO A 59 -18.63 4.22 -32.65
C PRO A 59 -19.90 3.91 -31.85
N GLU A 60 -21.09 4.13 -32.43
CA GLU A 60 -22.38 4.02 -31.74
C GLU A 60 -22.84 2.57 -31.49
N SER A 61 -22.27 1.58 -32.20
CA SER A 61 -22.60 0.17 -32.02
C SER A 61 -21.74 -0.54 -30.97
N ILE A 62 -20.80 0.17 -30.33
CA ILE A 62 -19.86 -0.40 -29.37
C ILE A 62 -20.41 -0.18 -27.96
N ASP A 63 -20.96 -1.23 -27.34
CA ASP A 63 -21.45 -1.24 -25.95
C ASP A 63 -20.28 -1.27 -24.94
N PHE A 64 -19.34 -0.35 -25.10
CA PHE A 64 -18.17 -0.27 -24.25
C PHE A 64 -17.93 1.19 -23.87
N SER A 65 -18.28 1.53 -22.64
CA SER A 65 -18.07 2.88 -22.11
C SER A 65 -16.60 3.03 -21.72
N ILE A 66 -15.82 3.76 -22.53
CA ILE A 66 -14.50 4.19 -22.08
C ILE A 66 -14.69 5.19 -20.94
N PRO A 67 -14.03 4.99 -19.78
CA PRO A 67 -14.03 5.98 -18.72
C PRO A 67 -13.59 7.36 -19.26
N ALA A 68 -14.42 8.39 -19.03
CA ALA A 68 -14.22 9.73 -19.60
C ALA A 68 -12.92 10.42 -19.13
N ASP A 69 -12.33 9.91 -18.06
CA ASP A 69 -11.07 10.35 -17.47
C ASP A 69 -9.85 9.90 -18.27
N ILE A 70 -9.92 8.80 -19.03
CA ILE A 70 -8.81 8.30 -19.84
C ILE A 70 -8.86 8.96 -21.22
N PRO A 71 -7.90 9.81 -21.61
CA PRO A 71 -7.89 10.39 -22.95
C PRO A 71 -7.57 9.28 -23.95
N LEU A 72 -8.51 8.98 -24.86
CA LEU A 72 -8.34 8.02 -25.94
C LEU A 72 -8.46 8.72 -27.30
N PHE A 73 -7.53 8.39 -28.18
CA PHE A 73 -7.53 8.79 -29.58
C PHE A 73 -7.25 7.55 -30.43
N VAL A 74 -8.09 7.30 -31.42
CA VAL A 74 -7.97 6.17 -32.35
C VAL A 74 -7.78 6.71 -33.75
N TYR A 75 -6.81 6.15 -34.47
CA TYR A 75 -6.40 6.57 -35.79
C TYR A 75 -6.46 5.38 -36.76
N ASP A 76 -6.74 5.66 -38.04
CA ASP A 76 -6.61 4.68 -39.11
C ASP A 76 -5.13 4.36 -39.44
N ALA A 77 -4.90 3.45 -40.39
CA ALA A 77 -3.56 3.10 -40.86
C ALA A 77 -2.79 4.30 -41.47
N GLY A 78 -3.52 5.29 -42.01
CA GLY A 78 -2.99 6.55 -42.54
C GLY A 78 -2.78 7.64 -41.48
N ARG A 79 -2.99 7.33 -40.19
CA ARG A 79 -2.93 8.26 -39.05
C ARG A 79 -4.02 9.35 -39.07
N ASN A 80 -5.13 9.13 -39.76
CA ASN A 80 -6.31 10.00 -39.66
C ASN A 80 -7.11 9.63 -38.40
N LEU A 81 -7.54 10.64 -37.66
CA LEU A 81 -8.32 10.45 -36.43
C LEU A 81 -9.71 9.89 -36.78
N LEU A 82 -10.01 8.69 -36.29
CA LEU A 82 -11.32 8.04 -36.39
C LEU A 82 -12.20 8.37 -35.19
N PHE A 83 -11.61 8.42 -33.99
CA PHE A 83 -12.36 8.65 -32.74
C PHE A 83 -11.53 9.38 -31.70
N SER A 84 -12.19 10.23 -30.91
CA SER A 84 -11.63 10.77 -29.67
C SER A 84 -12.72 11.05 -28.64
N ASN A 85 -12.51 10.62 -27.40
CA ASN A 85 -13.39 10.94 -26.28
C ASN A 85 -13.11 12.31 -25.62
N ARG A 86 -12.10 13.04 -26.11
CA ARG A 86 -11.70 14.38 -25.62
C ARG A 86 -11.90 15.48 -26.67
N GLY A 87 -12.49 15.15 -27.82
CA GLY A 87 -12.73 16.06 -28.93
C GLY A 87 -11.51 16.29 -29.84
N SER A 88 -11.76 16.86 -31.02
CA SER A 88 -10.76 17.06 -32.10
C SER A 88 -9.71 18.14 -31.81
N GLY A 89 -9.90 18.96 -30.77
CA GLY A 89 -9.05 20.12 -30.46
C GLY A 89 -7.59 19.78 -30.11
N ARG A 90 -7.28 18.52 -29.78
CA ARG A 90 -5.91 18.08 -29.46
C ARG A 90 -5.11 17.50 -30.63
N ARG A 91 -5.69 17.43 -31.85
CA ARG A 91 -5.02 16.89 -33.05
C ARG A 91 -3.64 17.54 -33.31
N ARG A 92 -3.48 18.83 -33.00
CA ARG A 92 -2.20 19.56 -33.10
C ARG A 92 -1.17 19.28 -31.99
N GLN A 93 -1.60 18.87 -30.79
CA GLN A 93 -0.69 18.59 -29.67
C GLN A 93 -0.06 17.21 -29.78
N THR A 94 -0.79 16.20 -30.25
CA THR A 94 -0.28 14.83 -30.39
C THR A 94 0.85 14.75 -31.43
N GLU A 95 0.71 15.50 -32.54
CA GLU A 95 1.77 15.61 -33.57
C GLU A 95 2.98 16.45 -33.09
N SER A 96 2.76 17.46 -32.24
CA SER A 96 3.84 18.36 -31.78
C SER A 96 4.67 17.80 -30.61
N TYR A 97 4.19 16.79 -29.88
CA TYR A 97 4.86 16.28 -28.68
C TYR A 97 5.50 14.89 -28.82
N GLY A 98 5.57 14.32 -30.03
CA GLY A 98 6.25 13.04 -30.26
C GLY A 98 5.65 11.89 -29.43
N GLN A 99 4.35 11.94 -29.15
CA GLN A 99 3.69 10.90 -28.38
C GLN A 99 3.67 9.59 -29.16
N GLU A 100 4.16 8.53 -28.54
CA GLU A 100 4.30 7.22 -29.14
C GLU A 100 2.91 6.60 -29.38
N LEU A 101 2.53 6.50 -30.64
CA LEU A 101 1.29 5.85 -31.07
C LEU A 101 1.46 4.33 -30.96
N ILE A 102 0.52 3.67 -30.29
CA ILE A 102 0.55 2.22 -30.12
C ILE A 102 -0.15 1.59 -31.33
N PRO A 103 0.52 0.69 -32.10
CA PRO A 103 -0.09 0.05 -33.26
C PRO A 103 -1.17 -0.95 -32.83
N VAL A 104 -2.30 -0.95 -33.54
CA VAL A 104 -3.35 -1.97 -33.42
C VAL A 104 -3.14 -3.00 -34.52
N ILE A 105 -2.98 -4.27 -34.14
CA ILE A 105 -2.67 -5.36 -35.07
C ILE A 105 -3.86 -6.33 -35.15
N ALA A 106 -4.36 -6.58 -36.35
CA ALA A 106 -5.33 -7.63 -36.65
C ALA A 106 -4.79 -8.54 -37.75
N ASP A 107 -4.88 -9.85 -37.56
CA ASP A 107 -4.40 -10.87 -38.51
C ASP A 107 -2.94 -10.65 -38.97
N GLY A 108 -2.07 -10.19 -38.05
CA GLY A 108 -0.66 -9.92 -38.33
C GLY A 108 -0.39 -8.64 -39.13
N LYS A 109 -1.41 -7.82 -39.41
CA LYS A 109 -1.28 -6.52 -40.09
C LYS A 109 -1.67 -5.36 -39.18
N ILE A 110 -0.96 -4.25 -39.31
CA ILE A 110 -1.31 -3.01 -38.62
C ILE A 110 -2.54 -2.43 -39.31
N ILE A 111 -3.66 -2.35 -38.58
CA ILE A 111 -4.93 -1.80 -39.08
C ILE A 111 -5.14 -0.34 -38.67
N GLY A 112 -4.38 0.15 -37.69
CA GLY A 112 -4.43 1.52 -37.23
C GLY A 112 -3.56 1.73 -36.00
N TYR A 113 -3.78 2.84 -35.33
CA TYR A 113 -3.03 3.24 -34.15
C TYR A 113 -3.95 3.79 -33.08
N TYR A 114 -3.58 3.66 -31.82
CA TYR A 114 -4.25 4.37 -30.73
C TYR A 114 -3.26 5.06 -29.82
N TYR A 115 -3.76 6.06 -29.12
CA TYR A 115 -3.08 6.69 -28.02
C TYR A 115 -4.04 6.77 -26.85
N SER A 116 -3.69 6.11 -25.76
CA SER A 116 -4.23 6.37 -24.44
C SER A 116 -3.19 7.14 -23.64
N GLY A 117 -3.60 8.22 -22.97
CA GLY A 117 -2.69 8.93 -22.07
C GLY A 117 -2.13 8.01 -20.99
N ILE A 118 -1.06 8.46 -20.32
CA ILE A 118 -0.44 7.70 -19.23
C ILE A 118 -1.50 7.41 -18.16
N LEU A 119 -1.89 6.15 -18.04
CA LEU A 119 -2.80 5.66 -17.02
C LEU A 119 -2.02 5.51 -15.72
N HIS A 120 -2.07 6.51 -14.84
CA HIS A 120 -1.59 6.29 -13.47
C HIS A 120 -2.73 5.72 -12.64
N PHE A 121 -2.49 4.59 -12.00
CA PHE A 121 -3.43 3.98 -11.06
C PHE A 121 -3.94 4.97 -9.99
N ARG A 122 -3.11 5.94 -9.59
CA ARG A 122 -3.48 6.99 -8.61
C ARG A 122 -4.38 8.10 -9.16
N ASP A 123 -4.47 8.27 -10.48
CA ASP A 123 -5.32 9.31 -11.08
C ASP A 123 -6.80 8.91 -11.08
N ASP A 124 -7.08 7.61 -10.98
CA ASP A 124 -8.42 7.11 -10.76
C ASP A 124 -8.87 7.47 -9.33
N ARG A 125 -9.98 8.23 -9.23
CA ARG A 125 -10.56 8.70 -7.97
C ARG A 125 -10.92 7.57 -7.02
N ALA A 126 -11.33 6.41 -7.52
CA ALA A 126 -11.65 5.26 -6.70
C ALA A 126 -10.38 4.66 -6.07
N ASN A 127 -9.35 4.47 -6.89
CA ASN A 127 -8.06 3.97 -6.44
C ASN A 127 -7.37 4.93 -5.46
N ALA A 128 -7.40 6.23 -5.71
CA ALA A 128 -6.88 7.24 -4.80
C ALA A 128 -7.57 7.18 -3.42
N ARG A 129 -8.90 7.02 -3.39
CA ARG A 129 -9.67 6.87 -2.13
C ARG A 129 -9.34 5.56 -1.43
N PHE A 130 -9.18 4.47 -2.17
CA PHE A 130 -8.78 3.18 -1.62
C PHE A 130 -7.41 3.29 -0.94
N LEU A 131 -6.41 3.86 -1.61
CA LEU A 131 -5.07 4.03 -1.04
C LEU A 131 -5.04 4.93 0.19
N ASN A 132 -5.80 6.04 0.16
CA ASN A 132 -5.94 6.92 1.31
C ASN A 132 -6.60 6.20 2.50
N SER A 133 -7.68 5.45 2.25
CA SER A 133 -8.37 4.67 3.28
C SER A 133 -7.46 3.60 3.88
N MET A 134 -6.72 2.87 3.03
CA MET A 134 -5.75 1.85 3.45
C MET A 134 -4.66 2.47 4.32
N GLY A 135 -4.05 3.58 3.89
CA GLY A 135 -3.03 4.30 4.66
C GLY A 135 -3.56 4.79 6.01
N ARG A 136 -4.80 5.30 6.05
CA ARG A 136 -5.44 5.73 7.30
C ARG A 136 -5.69 4.56 8.25
N ILE A 137 -6.16 3.42 7.75
CA ILE A 137 -6.39 2.22 8.58
C ILE A 137 -5.06 1.70 9.15
N ILE A 138 -4.00 1.65 8.34
CA ILE A 138 -2.67 1.24 8.80
C ILE A 138 -2.16 2.20 9.86
N GLY A 139 -2.27 3.51 9.64
CA GLY A 139 -1.84 4.53 10.60
C GLY A 139 -2.58 4.45 11.93
N ILE A 140 -3.92 4.28 11.89
CA ILE A 140 -4.74 4.08 13.09
C ILE A 140 -4.35 2.78 13.80
N GLY A 141 -4.25 1.68 13.06
CA GLY A 141 -3.87 0.37 13.60
C GLY A 141 -2.52 0.42 14.30
N PHE A 142 -1.51 1.03 13.66
CA PHE A 142 -0.19 1.24 14.26
C PHE A 142 -0.27 2.06 15.55
N PHE A 143 -1.00 3.18 15.53
CA PHE A 143 -1.13 4.05 16.71
C PHE A 143 -1.82 3.35 17.88
N VAL A 144 -2.92 2.61 17.61
CA VAL A 144 -3.63 1.84 18.64
C VAL A 144 -2.75 0.74 19.20
N SER A 145 -2.08 -0.03 18.34
CA SER A 145 -1.15 -1.09 18.77
C SER A 145 0.00 -0.52 19.61
N PHE A 146 0.55 0.63 19.21
CA PHE A 146 1.59 1.32 19.98
C PHE A 146 1.09 1.76 21.36
N LEU A 147 -0.12 2.34 21.44
CA LEU A 147 -0.71 2.78 22.70
C LEU A 147 -0.95 1.60 23.64
N ILE A 148 -1.49 0.49 23.12
CA ILE A 148 -1.69 -0.74 23.88
C ILE A 148 -0.34 -1.27 24.39
N ALA A 149 0.66 -1.39 23.51
CA ALA A 149 1.99 -1.86 23.89
C ALA A 149 2.62 -0.98 24.98
N LEU A 150 2.45 0.34 24.90
CA LEU A 150 2.93 1.27 25.92
C LEU A 150 2.22 1.07 27.26
N LEU A 151 0.89 0.92 27.25
CA LEU A 151 0.11 0.66 28.48
C LEU A 151 0.54 -0.65 29.14
N PHE A 152 0.70 -1.71 28.37
CA PHE A 152 1.21 -2.99 28.86
C PHE A 152 2.63 -2.86 29.42
N ALA A 153 3.53 -2.18 28.71
CA ALA A 153 4.90 -1.97 29.19
C ALA A 153 4.95 -1.20 30.51
N LEU A 154 4.12 -0.16 30.68
CA LEU A 154 3.99 0.60 31.92
C LEU A 154 3.39 -0.24 33.05
N PHE A 155 2.35 -1.01 32.77
CA PHE A 155 1.73 -1.91 33.75
C PHE A 155 2.73 -2.97 34.22
N PHE A 156 3.44 -3.62 33.30
CA PHE A 156 4.44 -4.64 33.60
C PHE A 156 5.65 -4.07 34.35
N SER A 157 6.11 -2.87 33.97
CA SER A 157 7.18 -2.17 34.68
C SER A 157 6.81 -1.89 36.13
N ARG A 158 5.55 -1.52 36.41
CA ARG A 158 5.08 -1.27 37.78
C ARG A 158 4.81 -2.55 38.56
N SER A 159 4.16 -3.54 37.93
CA SER A 159 3.69 -4.76 38.58
C SER A 159 4.79 -5.79 38.84
N LEU A 160 5.84 -5.85 38.01
CA LEU A 160 6.83 -6.91 38.08
C LEU A 160 8.24 -6.38 38.37
N SER A 161 8.66 -5.32 37.67
CA SER A 161 10.05 -4.85 37.79
C SER A 161 10.34 -4.16 39.12
N SER A 162 9.40 -3.35 39.65
CA SER A 162 9.60 -2.67 40.93
C SER A 162 9.62 -3.65 42.13
N PRO A 163 8.69 -4.63 42.21
CA PRO A 163 8.76 -5.70 43.21
C PRO A 163 10.03 -6.55 43.12
N ALA A 164 10.35 -7.09 41.94
CA ALA A 164 11.52 -7.93 41.75
C ALA A 164 12.83 -7.21 42.13
N ALA A 165 12.97 -5.93 41.79
CA ALA A 165 14.12 -5.12 42.19
C ALA A 165 14.15 -4.86 43.71
N SER A 166 13.00 -4.85 44.37
CA SER A 166 12.93 -4.68 45.83
C SER A 166 13.27 -5.99 46.55
N VAL A 167 12.80 -7.13 46.06
CA VAL A 167 13.17 -8.47 46.56
C VAL A 167 14.68 -8.72 46.37
N ALA A 168 15.23 -8.48 45.17
CA ALA A 168 16.66 -8.66 44.90
C ALA A 168 17.54 -7.82 45.85
N ARG A 169 17.17 -6.54 46.06
CA ARG A 169 17.87 -5.66 47.04
C ARG A 169 17.70 -6.13 48.48
N GLY A 170 16.55 -6.72 48.82
CA GLY A 170 16.31 -7.33 50.13
C GLY A 170 17.22 -8.53 50.37
N LEU A 171 17.30 -9.45 49.39
CA LEU A 171 18.17 -10.62 49.44
C LEU A 171 19.66 -10.25 49.55
N ASP A 172 20.12 -9.25 48.79
CA ASP A 172 21.51 -8.75 48.89
C ASP A 172 21.84 -8.24 50.31
N ARG A 173 20.88 -7.59 50.98
CA ARG A 173 21.06 -7.08 52.36
C ARG A 173 21.04 -8.18 53.40
N ILE A 174 20.20 -9.20 53.21
CA ILE A 174 20.18 -10.41 54.04
C ILE A 174 21.51 -11.15 53.93
N ALA A 175 22.02 -11.32 52.70
CA ALA A 175 23.33 -11.92 52.46
C ALA A 175 24.48 -11.10 53.08
N GLY A 176 24.33 -9.77 53.19
CA GLY A 176 25.22 -8.87 53.92
C GLY A 176 25.11 -8.91 55.45
N GLY A 177 24.25 -9.77 56.01
CA GLY A 177 24.10 -9.98 57.45
C GLY A 177 23.03 -9.15 58.14
N ASN A 178 22.20 -8.41 57.40
CA ASN A 178 21.09 -7.64 57.97
C ASN A 178 19.77 -8.45 57.88
N LEU A 179 19.42 -9.13 58.98
CA LEU A 179 18.26 -10.02 59.07
C LEU A 179 16.97 -9.32 59.55
N ASP A 180 17.04 -8.10 60.06
CA ASP A 180 15.88 -7.36 60.59
C ASP A 180 15.07 -6.64 59.48
N LEU A 181 15.39 -6.89 58.21
CA LEU A 181 14.78 -6.17 57.09
C LEU A 181 13.46 -6.82 56.68
N ASN A 182 12.35 -6.13 56.92
CA ASN A 182 11.04 -6.56 56.45
C ASN A 182 10.89 -6.22 54.95
N ILE A 183 10.81 -7.23 54.08
CA ILE A 183 10.57 -7.05 52.64
C ILE A 183 9.04 -7.02 52.44
N PRO A 184 8.43 -5.89 52.04
CA PRO A 184 6.99 -5.83 51.87
C PRO A 184 6.55 -6.73 50.70
N GLU A 185 5.68 -7.70 50.98
CA GLU A 185 4.99 -8.50 49.96
C GLU A 185 4.07 -7.58 49.12
N ARG A 186 4.56 -7.16 47.96
CA ARG A 186 3.79 -6.38 46.97
C ARG A 186 4.25 -6.79 45.59
N GLY A 187 3.36 -7.32 44.76
CA GLY A 187 3.69 -7.72 43.40
C GLY A 187 2.70 -8.73 42.82
N ALA A 188 3.06 -9.35 41.71
CA ALA A 188 2.36 -10.53 41.21
C ALA A 188 2.47 -11.67 42.24
N GLU A 189 1.46 -12.53 42.35
CA GLU A 189 1.37 -13.63 43.33
C GLU A 189 2.56 -14.63 43.27
N GLU A 190 3.33 -14.58 42.18
CA GLU A 190 4.54 -15.37 41.96
C GLU A 190 5.85 -14.75 42.51
N ILE A 191 5.82 -13.51 43.04
CA ILE A 191 6.98 -12.76 43.60
C ILE A 191 6.75 -12.44 45.07
#